data_AF-A0A8J2JL65-F1
#
_entry.id   AF-A0A8J2JL65-F1
#
_cell.length_a   1.000
_cell.length_b   1.000
_cell.length_c   1.000
_cell.angle_alpha   90.00
_cell.angle_beta   90.00
_cell.angle_gamma   90.00
#
_symmetry.space_group_name_H-M   'P 1'
#
loop_
_entity.id
_entity.type
_entity.pdbx_description
1 polymer ?
#
loop_
_entity_poly.entity_id
_entity_poly.type
_entity_poly.pdbx_seq_one_letter_code
_entity_poly.pdbx_strand_id
1 'polypeptide(L)'
;MIIQKCSVDAVARCLVQGLTQYNGAFGCSHCKEKGTVVAKGRGRCRIFENTKNLDLISDADHRNTLLGPQLNYGVKNATPLLKLLNFNIVDGIVIEPMHNLFLGVSKAIVNL
;
A
#
# COMPACT_ATOMS: atom_id res chain seq x y z
N MET A 1 -8.09 18.38 -18.31
CA MET A 1 -7.22 18.33 -17.11
C MET A 1 -7.10 16.87 -16.71
N ILE A 2 -6.01 16.20 -17.12
CA ILE A 2 -5.78 14.79 -16.78
C ILE A 2 -5.09 14.78 -15.43
N ILE A 3 -5.73 14.21 -14.40
CA ILE A 3 -5.08 13.99 -13.10
C ILE A 3 -3.98 12.96 -13.36
N GLN A 4 -2.74 13.40 -13.52
CA GLN A 4 -1.62 12.49 -13.77
C GLN A 4 -1.12 11.84 -12.48
N LYS A 5 -1.08 12.59 -11.36
CA LYS A 5 -0.63 12.09 -10.05
C LYS A 5 -1.40 12.74 -8.89
N CYS A 6 -1.64 11.98 -7.84
CA CYS A 6 -2.28 12.39 -6.60
C CYS A 6 -1.37 12.04 -5.41
N SER A 7 -1.31 12.92 -4.41
CA SER A 7 -0.65 12.64 -3.13
C SER A 7 -1.72 12.50 -2.06
N VAL A 8 -1.67 11.42 -1.30
CA VAL A 8 -2.57 11.14 -0.19
C VAL A 8 -1.75 10.60 0.98
N ASP A 9 -2.14 10.97 2.19
CA ASP A 9 -1.57 10.42 3.43
C ASP A 9 -1.51 8.88 3.34
N ALA A 10 -0.45 8.28 3.88
CA ALA A 10 -0.25 6.84 3.95
C ALA A 10 -1.48 6.08 4.50
N VAL A 11 -2.20 6.66 5.48
CA VAL A 11 -3.44 6.05 6.03
C VAL A 11 -4.58 6.10 5.01
N ALA A 12 -4.77 7.25 4.37
CA ALA A 12 -5.81 7.45 3.36
C ALA A 12 -5.53 6.67 2.08
N ARG A 13 -4.26 6.52 1.69
CA ARG A 13 -3.81 5.81 0.48
C ARG A 13 -4.41 4.42 0.40
N CYS A 14 -4.37 3.65 1.49
CA CYS A 14 -4.95 2.31 1.52
C CYS A 14 -6.45 2.32 1.19
N LEU A 15 -7.20 3.28 1.74
CA LEU A 15 -8.63 3.42 1.46
C LEU A 15 -8.90 3.84 0.01
N VAL A 16 -8.12 4.79 -0.49
CA VAL A 16 -8.23 5.35 -1.85
C VAL A 16 -7.91 4.30 -2.92
N GLN A 17 -6.92 3.44 -2.66
CA GLN A 17 -6.55 2.32 -3.53
C GLN A 17 -7.38 1.06 -3.30
N GLY A 18 -8.14 0.99 -2.20
CA GLY A 18 -8.89 -0.20 -1.82
C GLY A 18 -8.00 -1.33 -1.30
N LEU A 19 -6.82 -1.00 -0.79
CA LEU A 19 -5.88 -1.92 -0.14
C LEU A 19 -6.25 -2.14 1.32
N THR A 20 -5.73 -3.22 1.90
CA THR A 20 -5.65 -3.39 3.34
C THR A 20 -4.82 -2.27 3.96
N GLN A 21 -5.07 -1.96 5.24
CA GLN A 21 -4.34 -0.91 5.94
C GLN A 21 -2.82 -1.11 5.82
N TYR A 22 -2.07 -0.02 5.95
CA TYR A 22 -0.60 -0.01 5.87
C TYR A 22 0.08 -0.99 6.86
N ASN A 23 -0.58 -1.31 7.96
CA ASN A 23 -0.14 -2.31 8.95
C ASN A 23 -0.53 -3.75 8.61
N GLY A 24 -1.19 -4.01 7.48
CA GLY A 24 -1.66 -5.32 7.01
C GLY A 24 -0.53 -6.25 6.56
N ALA A 25 -0.86 -7.52 6.28
CA ALA A 25 0.12 -8.51 5.81
C ALA A 25 0.75 -8.11 4.49
N PHE A 26 -0.03 -7.46 3.64
CA PHE A 26 0.39 -6.87 2.38
C PHE A 26 0.09 -5.36 2.45
N GLY A 27 0.89 -4.65 3.24
CA GLY A 27 0.68 -3.21 3.49
C GLY A 27 1.28 -2.30 2.42
N CYS A 28 2.12 -2.85 1.53
CA CYS A 28 2.74 -2.08 0.45
C CYS A 28 1.77 -1.90 -0.72
N SER A 29 1.72 -0.69 -1.29
CA SER A 29 0.93 -0.40 -2.49
C SER A 29 1.61 -0.81 -3.80
N HIS A 30 2.90 -1.16 -3.74
CA HIS A 30 3.73 -1.42 -4.93
C HIS A 30 4.23 -2.85 -5.02
N CYS A 31 4.45 -3.56 -3.92
CA CYS A 31 4.95 -4.93 -3.93
C CYS A 31 3.95 -5.92 -3.35
N LYS A 32 3.99 -7.16 -3.84
CA LYS A 32 3.16 -8.29 -3.41
C LYS A 32 3.73 -9.02 -2.19
N GLU A 33 4.71 -8.43 -1.52
CA GLU A 33 5.46 -9.09 -0.48
C GLU A 33 4.66 -9.18 0.84
N LYS A 34 4.72 -10.34 1.47
CA LYS A 34 4.04 -10.59 2.74
C LYS A 34 4.97 -10.26 3.90
N GLY A 35 4.58 -9.27 4.69
CA GLY A 35 5.31 -8.89 5.91
C GLY A 35 5.07 -9.87 7.05
N THR A 36 6.15 -10.27 7.72
CA THR A 36 6.14 -11.09 8.94
C THR A 36 6.08 -10.20 10.17
N VAL A 37 5.33 -10.64 11.19
CA VAL A 37 5.21 -9.89 12.45
C VAL A 37 6.23 -10.43 13.42
N VAL A 38 7.13 -9.56 13.89
CA VAL A 38 8.13 -9.89 14.91
C VAL A 38 7.89 -9.09 16.19
N ALA A 39 8.31 -9.65 17.32
CA ALA A 39 8.35 -8.90 18.57
C ALA A 39 9.50 -7.88 18.54
N LYS A 40 9.22 -6.62 18.89
CA LYS A 40 10.23 -5.56 19.03
C LYS A 40 10.00 -4.85 20.37
N GLY A 41 10.82 -5.17 21.37
CA GLY A 41 10.67 -4.62 22.72
C GLY A 41 9.31 -4.94 23.33
N ARG A 42 8.55 -3.91 23.74
CA ARG A 42 7.18 -4.04 24.27
C ARG A 42 6.10 -4.14 23.19
N GLY A 43 6.45 -3.99 21.91
CA GLY A 43 5.52 -3.96 20.79
C GLY A 43 5.75 -5.08 19.77
N ARG A 44 4.98 -5.02 18.68
CA ARG A 44 5.17 -5.85 17.49
C ARG A 44 5.44 -4.95 16.30
N CYS A 45 6.43 -5.33 15.47
CA CYS A 45 6.72 -4.64 14.23
C CYS A 45 6.58 -5.62 13.06
N ARG A 46 6.24 -5.09 11.89
CA ARG A 46 6.18 -5.87 10.66
C ARG A 46 7.46 -5.67 9.87
N ILE A 47 8.09 -6.77 9.49
CA ILE A 47 9.33 -6.78 8.71
C ILE A 47 9.03 -7.42 7.35
N PHE A 48 9.61 -6.83 6.32
CA PHE A 48 9.63 -7.34 4.96
C PHE A 48 11.05 -7.80 4.66
N GLU A 49 11.20 -8.90 3.93
CA GLU A 49 12.49 -9.42 3.52
C GLU A 49 13.09 -8.50 2.45
N ASN A 50 14.39 -8.22 2.55
CA ASN A 50 15.05 -7.37 1.56
C ASN A 50 15.39 -8.17 0.30
N THR A 51 14.36 -8.58 -0.43
CA THR A 51 14.48 -9.38 -1.64
C THR A 51 14.79 -8.46 -2.83
N LYS A 52 15.83 -8.78 -3.62
CA LYS A 52 16.22 -7.96 -4.78
C LYS A 52 15.23 -8.00 -5.94
N ASN A 53 14.48 -9.10 -6.07
CA ASN A 53 13.45 -9.27 -7.08
C ASN A 53 12.09 -9.22 -6.39
N LEU A 54 11.42 -8.07 -6.47
CA LEU A 54 10.10 -7.85 -5.89
C LEU A 54 9.04 -8.00 -6.97
N ASP A 55 8.07 -8.86 -6.72
CA ASP A 55 6.86 -8.91 -7.54
C ASP A 55 6.03 -7.65 -7.28
N LEU A 56 5.83 -6.86 -8.33
CA LEU A 56 5.09 -5.61 -8.25
C LEU A 56 3.59 -5.84 -8.39
N ILE A 57 2.82 -5.04 -7.65
CA ILE A 57 1.36 -4.95 -7.81
C ILE A 57 1.08 -4.18 -9.09
N SER A 58 0.19 -4.73 -9.90
CA SER A 58 -0.28 -4.12 -11.14
C SER A 58 -1.70 -3.55 -10.99
N ASP A 59 -2.07 -2.69 -11.91
CA ASP A 59 -3.43 -2.18 -12.05
C ASP A 59 -4.42 -3.32 -12.40
N ALA A 60 -3.94 -4.38 -13.06
CA ALA A 60 -4.73 -5.58 -13.33
C ALA A 60 -5.09 -6.35 -12.04
N ASP A 61 -4.19 -6.40 -11.05
CA ASP A 61 -4.49 -7.04 -9.76
C ASP A 61 -5.66 -6.35 -9.04
N HIS A 62 -5.77 -5.02 -9.19
CA HIS A 62 -6.88 -4.24 -8.67
C HIS A 62 -8.18 -4.50 -9.45
N ARG A 63 -8.11 -4.55 -10.79
CA ARG A 63 -9.28 -4.89 -11.62
C ARG A 63 -9.79 -6.31 -11.39
N ASN A 64 -8.92 -7.27 -11.12
CA ASN A 64 -9.30 -8.65 -10.87
C ASN A 64 -10.20 -8.80 -9.63
N THR A 65 -10.14 -7.87 -8.67
CA THR A 65 -11.07 -7.86 -7.52
C THR A 65 -12.52 -7.55 -7.89
N LEU A 66 -12.78 -7.00 -9.09
CA LEU A 66 -14.15 -6.83 -9.62
C LEU A 66 -14.81 -8.17 -9.97
N LEU A 67 -14.01 -9.19 -10.28
CA LEU A 67 -14.50 -10.51 -10.72
C LEU A 67 -14.89 -11.42 -9.54
N GLY A 68 -14.54 -11.05 -8.31
CA GLY A 68 -14.92 -11.77 -7.11
C GLY A 68 -14.08 -11.37 -5.89
N PRO A 69 -14.53 -11.72 -4.67
CA PRO A 69 -13.83 -11.43 -3.43
C PRO A 69 -12.63 -12.36 -3.24
N GLN A 70 -11.58 -12.19 -4.04
CA GLN A 70 -10.27 -12.77 -3.76
C GLN A 70 -9.35 -11.68 -3.23
N LEU A 71 -8.76 -11.91 -2.07
CA LEU A 71 -7.75 -11.03 -1.48
C LEU A 71 -6.44 -11.19 -2.25
N ASN A 72 -6.30 -10.43 -3.34
CA ASN A 72 -5.09 -10.40 -4.15
C ASN A 72 -4.05 -9.52 -3.46
N TYR A 73 -3.12 -10.12 -2.73
CA TYR A 73 -1.91 -9.43 -2.23
C TYR A 73 -2.19 -8.11 -1.50
N GLY A 74 -3.27 -8.07 -0.70
CA GLY A 74 -3.66 -6.86 0.04
C GLY A 74 -4.69 -5.98 -0.65
N VAL A 75 -5.07 -6.21 -1.91
CA VAL A 75 -6.22 -5.52 -2.52
C VAL A 75 -7.50 -6.12 -1.95
N LYS A 76 -8.30 -5.28 -1.29
CA LYS A 76 -9.57 -5.66 -0.65
C LYS A 76 -10.75 -5.39 -1.57
N ASN A 77 -10.80 -4.20 -2.15
CA ASN A 77 -11.94 -3.72 -2.93
C ASN A 77 -11.46 -2.95 -4.17
N ALA A 78 -12.23 -3.03 -5.24
CA ALA A 78 -12.07 -2.15 -6.39
C ALA A 78 -12.61 -0.74 -6.06
N THR A 79 -11.84 0.30 -6.33
CA THR A 79 -12.25 1.69 -6.06
C THR A 79 -12.75 2.40 -7.32
N PRO A 80 -13.56 3.47 -7.18
CA PRO A 80 -14.05 4.24 -8.33
C PRO A 80 -12.93 4.83 -9.20
N LEU A 81 -11.73 4.99 -8.67
CA LEU A 81 -10.56 5.50 -9.40
C LEU A 81 -10.16 4.59 -10.57
N LEU A 82 -10.46 3.29 -10.51
CA LEU A 82 -10.22 2.36 -11.62
C LEU A 82 -11.06 2.67 -12.87
N LYS A 83 -12.14 3.46 -12.73
CA LYS A 83 -13.00 3.89 -13.84
C LYS A 83 -12.46 5.11 -14.58
N LEU A 84 -11.45 5.79 -14.03
CA LEU A 84 -10.87 6.96 -14.68
C LEU A 84 -10.06 6.54 -15.90
N LEU A 85 -10.33 7.17 -17.04
CA LEU A 85 -9.63 6.88 -18.29
C LEU A 85 -8.14 7.26 -18.13
N ASN A 86 -7.24 6.34 -18.49
CA ASN A 86 -5.77 6.50 -18.45
C ASN A 86 -5.17 6.73 -17.04
N PHE A 87 -5.89 6.43 -15.96
CA PHE A 87 -5.33 6.48 -14.61
C PHE A 87 -4.81 5.12 -14.19
N ASN A 88 -3.53 5.03 -13.85
CA ASN A 88 -2.95 3.86 -13.22
C ASN A 88 -3.04 4.01 -11.70
N ILE A 89 -3.75 3.13 -11.01
CA ILE A 89 -3.98 3.29 -9.56
C ILE A 89 -2.70 3.16 -8.72
N VAL A 90 -1.70 2.41 -9.22
CA VAL A 90 -0.45 2.15 -8.53
C VAL A 90 0.54 3.29 -8.72
N ASP A 91 0.74 3.78 -9.95
CA ASP A 91 1.68 4.88 -10.26
C ASP A 91 1.06 6.28 -10.13
N GLY A 92 -0.27 6.37 -10.25
CA GLY A 92 -1.01 7.61 -10.13
C GLY A 92 -1.10 8.13 -8.69
N ILE A 93 -0.71 7.34 -7.69
CA ILE A 93 -0.66 7.76 -6.30
C ILE A 93 0.79 7.75 -5.81
N VAL A 94 1.31 8.94 -5.50
CA VAL A 94 2.67 9.14 -5.01
C VAL A 94 2.74 8.80 -3.53
N ILE A 95 3.86 8.23 -3.10
CA ILE A 95 4.14 7.97 -1.70
C ILE A 95 4.37 9.32 -0.98
N GLU A 96 3.51 9.62 -0.02
CA GLU A 96 3.58 10.84 0.77
C GLU A 96 4.70 10.74 1.83
N PRO A 97 5.69 11.66 1.83
CA PRO A 97 6.88 11.52 2.66
C PRO A 97 6.66 11.89 4.14
N MET A 98 5.72 12.77 4.49
CA MET A 98 5.51 13.21 5.88
C MET A 98 5.06 12.05 6.76
N HIS A 99 3.96 11.38 6.41
CA HIS A 99 3.40 10.34 7.26
C HIS A 99 4.14 9.01 7.12
N ASN A 100 4.61 8.69 5.91
CA ASN A 100 5.26 7.41 5.67
C ASN A 100 6.74 7.41 6.11
N LEU A 101 7.49 8.47 5.80
CA LEU A 101 8.92 8.54 6.10
C LEU A 101 9.18 9.28 7.41
N PHE A 102 8.85 10.56 7.52
CA PHE A 102 9.29 11.37 8.65
C PHE A 102 8.60 10.98 9.96
N LEU A 103 7.27 10.88 9.98
CA LEU A 103 6.53 10.47 11.16
C LEU A 103 6.68 8.97 11.46
N GLY A 104 6.65 8.13 10.42
CA GLY A 104 6.80 6.67 10.57
C GLY A 104 8.16 6.28 11.14
N VAL A 105 9.25 6.83 10.58
CA VAL A 105 10.61 6.51 11.01
C VAL A 105 10.92 7.15 12.36
N SER A 106 10.52 8.41 12.59
CA SER A 106 10.76 9.07 13.90
C SER A 106 10.10 8.32 15.05
N LYS A 107 8.86 7.85 14.90
CA LYS A 107 8.21 6.98 15.90
C LYS A 107 8.99 5.69 16.13
N ALA A 108 9.46 5.05 15.06
CA ALA A 108 10.20 3.80 15.14
C ALA A 108 11.59 3.93 15.79
N ILE A 109 12.23 5.10 15.68
CA ILE A 109 13.54 5.41 16.27
C ILE A 109 13.38 5.87 17.73
N VAL A 110 12.45 6.80 17.99
CA VAL A 110 12.27 7.42 19.31
C VAL A 110 11.43 6.54 20.25
N ASN A 111 10.86 5.42 19.75
CA ASN A 111 9.91 4.56 20.47
C ASN A 111 8.71 5.35 21.03
N LEU A 112 8.20 6.30 20.23
CA LEU A 112 6.98 7.08 20.53
C LEU A 112 5.71 6.31 20.12
#